data_AF-A0A7W1RCJ3-F1
#
_entry.id   AF-A0A7W1RCJ3-F1
#
_cell.length_a   1.000
_cell.length_b   1.000
_cell.length_c   1.000
_cell.angle_alpha   90.00
_cell.angle_beta   90.00
_cell.angle_gamma   90.00
#
_symmetry.space_group_name_H-M   'P 1'
#
loop_
_entity.id
_entity.type
_entity.pdbx_description
1 polymer ?
#
loop_
_entity_poly.entity_id
_entity_poly.type
_entity_poly.pdbx_seq_one_letter_code
_entity_poly.pdbx_strand_id
1 'polypeptide(L)'
;MDRKSAISALAGLRVAVGVASWSTPRVAGKLFGLDATANPQSPYLARLFGARDVALAWGVVSSEGDVQRQWLTAGLACDVADVLAGYAGGRGGYLPKLTSVLVTVTALSAVALGAVALSDSE
;
A
#
# COMPACT_ATOMS: atom_id res chain seq x y z
N MET A 1 3.96 16.90 -10.51
CA MET A 1 4.19 16.78 -9.06
C MET A 1 5.68 16.56 -8.89
N ASP A 2 6.37 17.34 -8.07
CA ASP A 2 7.81 17.16 -7.84
C ASP A 2 8.10 15.94 -6.95
N ARG A 3 9.35 15.47 -6.96
CA ARG A 3 9.84 14.34 -6.15
C ARG A 3 9.48 14.42 -4.66
N LYS A 4 9.68 15.58 -4.03
CA LYS A 4 9.50 15.74 -2.58
C LYS A 4 8.03 15.63 -2.20
N SER A 5 7.17 16.25 -3.01
CA SER A 5 5.71 16.14 -2.92
C SER A 5 5.25 14.70 -3.14
N ALA A 6 5.82 13.99 -4.12
CA ALA A 6 5.53 12.58 -4.39
C ALA A 6 5.90 11.66 -3.21
N ILE A 7 7.11 11.83 -2.66
CA ILE A 7 7.59 11.09 -1.49
C ILE A 7 6.71 11.36 -0.28
N SER A 8 6.36 12.62 -0.03
CA SER A 8 5.53 13.01 1.11
C SER A 8 4.12 12.42 0.98
N ALA A 9 3.52 12.47 -0.21
CA ALA A 9 2.22 11.86 -0.48
C ALA A 9 2.26 10.33 -0.32
N LEU A 10 3.27 9.67 -0.87
CA LEU A 10 3.44 8.22 -0.76
C LEU A 10 3.64 7.77 0.70
N ALA A 11 4.53 8.43 1.43
CA ALA A 11 4.78 8.13 2.84
C ALA A 11 3.52 8.38 3.69
N GLY A 12 2.83 9.49 3.45
CA GLY A 12 1.57 9.80 4.13
C GLY A 12 0.49 8.75 3.88
N LEU A 13 0.33 8.33 2.62
CA LEU A 13 -0.61 7.25 2.25
C LEU A 13 -0.27 5.95 2.99
N ARG A 14 0.99 5.51 2.94
CA ARG A 14 1.44 4.27 3.59
C ARG A 14 1.29 4.29 5.10
N VAL A 15 1.61 5.42 5.74
CA VAL A 15 1.40 5.57 7.19
C VAL A 15 -0.09 5.53 7.52
N ALA A 16 -0.93 6.26 6.78
CA ALA A 16 -2.37 6.27 7.03
C ALA A 16 -3.00 4.88 6.88
N VAL A 17 -2.72 4.21 5.74
CA VAL A 17 -3.22 2.87 5.45
C VAL A 17 -2.64 1.84 6.41
N GLY A 18 -1.33 1.89 6.66
CA GLY A 18 -0.63 0.93 7.51
C GLY A 18 -1.06 1.01 8.98
N VAL A 19 -1.11 2.22 9.54
CA VAL A 19 -1.57 2.45 10.93
C VAL A 19 -3.04 2.06 11.07
N ALA A 20 -3.91 2.43 10.13
CA ALA A 20 -5.32 2.04 10.17
C ALA A 20 -5.48 0.52 10.09
N SER A 21 -4.77 -0.15 9.18
CA SER A 21 -4.79 -1.60 9.02
C SER A 21 -4.24 -2.34 10.24
N TRP A 22 -3.25 -1.77 10.94
CA TRP A 22 -2.68 -2.39 12.12
C TRP A 22 -3.54 -2.20 13.38
N SER A 23 -3.98 -0.96 13.63
CA SER A 23 -4.71 -0.58 14.85
C SER A 23 -6.19 -0.95 14.78
N THR A 24 -6.83 -0.70 13.64
CA THR A 24 -8.28 -0.86 13.43
C THR A 24 -8.61 -1.69 12.19
N PRO A 25 -8.04 -2.91 12.03
CA PRO A 25 -8.11 -3.68 10.79
C PRO A 25 -9.52 -3.96 10.27
N ARG A 26 -10.49 -4.14 11.17
CA ARG A 26 -11.89 -4.37 10.78
C ARG A 26 -12.52 -3.13 10.15
N VAL A 27 -12.20 -1.95 10.68
CA VAL A 27 -12.70 -0.67 10.16
C VAL A 27 -12.01 -0.35 8.83
N ALA A 28 -10.69 -0.46 8.80
CA ALA A 28 -9.90 -0.29 7.57
C ALA A 28 -10.38 -1.24 6.47
N GLY A 29 -10.51 -2.53 6.77
CA GLY A 29 -11.01 -3.52 5.82
C GLY A 29 -12.40 -3.18 5.27
N LYS A 30 -13.33 -2.74 6.14
CA LYS A 30 -14.69 -2.35 5.72
C LYS A 30 -14.68 -1.18 4.73
N LEU A 31 -13.76 -0.22 4.87
CA LEU A 31 -13.61 0.90 3.92
C LEU A 31 -13.19 0.41 2.52
N PHE A 32 -12.44 -0.69 2.46
CA PHE A 32 -12.07 -1.36 1.21
C PHE A 32 -13.08 -2.43 0.77
N GLY A 33 -14.23 -2.56 1.44
CA GLY A 33 -15.24 -3.57 1.13
C GLY A 33 -14.85 -5.00 1.54
N LEU A 34 -13.91 -5.17 2.46
CA LEU A 34 -13.57 -6.47 3.05
C LEU A 34 -14.51 -6.82 4.20
N ASP A 35 -14.88 -8.09 4.29
CA ASP A 35 -15.70 -8.63 5.36
C ASP A 35 -14.87 -9.51 6.30
N ALA A 36 -14.50 -8.93 7.44
CA ALA A 36 -13.75 -9.63 8.48
C ALA A 36 -14.59 -10.64 9.29
N THR A 37 -15.91 -10.65 9.12
CA THR A 37 -16.80 -11.67 9.73
C THR A 37 -16.82 -12.94 8.89
N ALA A 38 -16.91 -12.80 7.56
CA ALA A 38 -16.77 -13.91 6.61
C ALA A 38 -15.35 -14.48 6.58
N ASN A 39 -14.32 -13.67 6.87
CA ASN A 39 -12.93 -14.11 7.01
C ASN A 39 -12.31 -13.61 8.34
N PRO A 40 -12.44 -14.38 9.44
CA PRO A 40 -11.95 -13.96 10.76
C PRO A 40 -10.43 -13.90 10.88
N GLN A 41 -9.68 -14.46 9.93
CA GLN A 41 -8.21 -14.38 9.88
C GLN A 41 -7.71 -13.08 9.22
N SER A 42 -8.57 -12.39 8.46
CA SER A 42 -8.19 -11.16 7.75
C SER A 42 -7.62 -10.04 8.65
N PRO A 43 -8.08 -9.82 9.91
CA PRO A 43 -7.48 -8.79 10.76
C PRO A 43 -6.05 -9.09 11.21
N TYR A 44 -5.64 -10.36 11.22
CA TYR A 44 -4.26 -10.74 11.49
C TYR A 44 -3.38 -10.39 10.27
N LEU A 45 -3.81 -10.77 9.07
CA LEU A 45 -3.10 -10.45 7.83
C LEU A 45 -2.98 -8.94 7.59
N ALA A 46 -4.05 -8.19 7.88
CA ALA A 46 -4.05 -6.72 7.78
C ALA A 46 -3.01 -6.06 8.71
N ARG A 47 -2.73 -6.65 9.89
CA ARG A 47 -1.67 -6.16 10.78
C ARG A 47 -0.29 -6.43 10.23
N LEU A 48 -0.05 -7.61 9.66
CA LEU A 48 1.24 -7.92 9.01
C LEU A 48 1.50 -6.97 7.85
N PHE A 49 0.48 -6.76 7.00
CA PHE A 49 0.51 -5.79 5.91
C PHE A 49 0.78 -4.37 6.43
N GLY A 50 0.03 -3.91 7.44
CA GLY A 50 0.17 -2.55 7.95
C GLY A 50 1.54 -2.28 8.59
N ALA A 51 2.12 -3.26 9.29
CA ALA A 51 3.47 -3.14 9.84
C ALA A 51 4.53 -2.97 8.74
N ARG A 52 4.43 -3.75 7.65
CA ARG A 52 5.30 -3.62 6.48
C ARG A 52 5.19 -2.22 5.87
N ASP A 53 3.97 -1.72 5.71
CA ASP A 53 3.73 -0.46 5.04
C ASP A 53 4.27 0.75 5.82
N VAL A 54 4.13 0.72 7.15
CA VAL A 54 4.74 1.70 8.05
C VAL A 54 6.27 1.63 8.01
N ALA A 55 6.86 0.42 7.98
CA ALA A 55 8.31 0.26 7.89
C ALA A 55 8.88 0.80 6.56
N LEU A 56 8.18 0.55 5.44
CA LEU A 56 8.55 1.09 4.13
C LEU A 56 8.46 2.62 4.11
N ALA A 57 7.41 3.20 4.69
CA ALA A 57 7.28 4.65 4.81
C ALA A 57 8.41 5.25 5.67
N TRP A 58 8.68 4.65 6.83
CA TRP A 58 9.78 5.04 7.71
C TRP A 58 11.12 5.03 6.97
N GLY A 59 11.45 3.94 6.28
CA GLY A 59 12.69 3.81 5.53
C GLY A 59 12.87 4.89 4.47
N VAL A 60 11.79 5.27 3.75
CA VAL A 60 11.83 6.37 2.77
C VAL A 60 12.06 7.73 3.43
N VAL A 61 11.38 8.04 4.53
CA VAL A 61 11.49 9.38 5.16
C VAL A 61 12.75 9.53 6.03
N SER A 62 13.35 8.43 6.49
CA SER A 62 14.54 8.42 7.33
C SER A 62 15.85 8.27 6.54
N SER A 63 15.81 8.32 5.21
CA SER A 63 16.99 8.13 4.36
C SER A 63 17.02 9.12 3.21
N GLU A 64 18.19 9.26 2.59
CA GLU A 64 18.45 10.13 1.45
C GLU A 64 19.29 9.39 0.39
N GLY A 65 19.45 10.01 -0.79
CA GLY A 65 20.27 9.48 -1.88
C GLY A 65 19.91 8.05 -2.29
N ASP A 66 20.94 7.21 -2.48
CA ASP A 66 20.78 5.83 -2.96
C ASP A 66 19.99 4.93 -1.98
N VAL A 67 20.13 5.14 -0.67
CA VAL A 67 19.39 4.35 0.33
C VAL A 67 17.90 4.64 0.24
N GLN A 68 17.53 5.92 0.07
CA GLN A 68 16.12 6.29 -0.16
C GLN A 68 15.59 5.70 -1.47
N ARG A 69 16.41 5.70 -2.52
CA ARG A 69 16.05 5.08 -3.81
C ARG A 69 15.81 3.57 -3.67
N GLN A 70 16.60 2.86 -2.85
CA GLN A 70 16.38 1.44 -2.56
C GLN A 70 15.05 1.20 -1.83
N TRP A 71 14.73 2.00 -0.81
CA TRP A 71 13.44 1.91 -0.11
C TRP A 71 12.24 2.22 -1.02
N LEU A 72 12.37 3.25 -1.88
CA LEU A 72 11.35 3.57 -2.89
C LEU A 72 11.15 2.42 -3.88
N THR A 73 12.24 1.80 -4.35
CA THR A 73 12.20 0.67 -5.28
C THR A 73 11.56 -0.57 -4.65
N ALA A 74 11.97 -0.93 -3.43
CA ALA A 74 11.39 -2.05 -2.70
C ALA A 74 9.89 -1.83 -2.42
N GLY A 75 9.52 -0.60 -2.05
CA GLY A 75 8.13 -0.22 -1.87
C GLY A 75 7.32 -0.30 -3.17
N LEU A 76 7.84 0.23 -4.28
CA LEU A 76 7.20 0.14 -5.59
C LEU A 76 6.95 -1.32 -5.99
N ALA A 77 7.91 -2.21 -5.76
CA ALA A 77 7.75 -3.63 -6.01
C ALA A 77 6.62 -4.26 -5.16
N CYS A 78 6.50 -3.86 -3.88
CA CYS A 78 5.38 -4.28 -3.04
C CYS A 78 4.04 -3.76 -3.57
N ASP A 79 3.96 -2.48 -3.95
CA ASP A 79 2.74 -1.86 -4.46
C ASP A 79 2.28 -2.55 -5.77
N VAL A 80 3.22 -2.87 -6.67
CA VAL A 80 2.93 -3.65 -7.90
C VAL A 80 2.42 -5.05 -7.55
N ALA A 81 3.05 -5.74 -6.58
CA ALA A 81 2.57 -7.06 -6.14
C ALA A 81 1.14 -6.98 -5.56
N ASP A 82 0.82 -5.91 -4.83
CA ASP A 82 -0.52 -5.70 -4.26
C ASP A 82 -1.57 -5.39 -5.35
N VAL A 83 -1.19 -4.64 -6.41
CA VAL A 83 -2.03 -4.46 -7.62
C VAL A 83 -2.38 -5.82 -8.23
N LEU A 84 -1.37 -6.66 -8.44
CA LEU A 84 -1.54 -8.00 -9.02
C LEU A 84 -2.40 -8.88 -8.12
N ALA A 85 -2.21 -8.83 -6.80
CA ALA A 85 -3.00 -9.58 -5.83
C ALA A 85 -4.48 -9.17 -5.85
N GLY A 86 -4.77 -7.86 -5.87
CA GLY A 86 -6.15 -7.34 -5.96
C GLY A 86 -6.84 -7.73 -7.27
N TYR A 87 -6.11 -7.67 -8.39
CA TYR A 87 -6.61 -8.09 -9.69
C TYR A 87 -6.87 -9.60 -9.75
N ALA A 88 -5.89 -10.40 -9.29
CA ALA A 88 -6.00 -11.86 -9.25
C ALA A 88 -7.15 -12.30 -8.35
N GLY A 89 -7.37 -11.63 -7.21
CA GLY A 89 -8.48 -11.96 -6.32
C GLY A 89 -9.86 -11.65 -6.89
N GLY A 90 -9.99 -10.54 -7.64
CA GLY A 90 -11.21 -10.25 -8.39
C GLY A 90 -11.46 -11.27 -9.50
N ARG A 91 -10.41 -11.65 -10.24
CA ARG A 91 -10.49 -12.70 -11.28
C ARG A 91 -10.78 -14.09 -10.73
N GLY A 92 -10.25 -14.41 -9.55
CA GLY A 92 -10.44 -15.68 -8.86
C GLY A 92 -11.80 -15.80 -8.15
N GLY A 93 -12.58 -14.72 -8.10
CA GLY A 93 -13.94 -14.73 -7.54
C GLY A 93 -14.03 -14.75 -6.02
N TYR A 94 -12.91 -14.66 -5.29
CA TYR A 94 -12.90 -14.59 -3.82
C TYR A 94 -12.81 -13.16 -3.28
N LEU A 95 -12.65 -12.16 -4.14
CA LEU A 95 -12.91 -10.75 -3.82
C LEU A 95 -14.15 -10.26 -4.56
N PRO A 96 -15.11 -9.60 -3.86
CA PRO A 96 -16.18 -8.88 -4.53
C PRO A 96 -15.62 -7.86 -5.52
N LYS A 97 -16.35 -7.60 -6.62
CA LYS A 97 -15.88 -6.69 -7.69
C LYS A 97 -15.49 -5.31 -7.16
N LEU A 98 -16.32 -4.73 -6.28
CA LEU A 98 -16.03 -3.43 -5.67
C LEU A 98 -14.75 -3.48 -4.83
N THR A 99 -14.61 -4.50 -3.98
CA THR A 99 -13.42 -4.72 -3.15
C THR A 99 -12.16 -4.83 -4.00
N SER A 100 -12.19 -5.65 -5.06
CA SER A 100 -11.07 -5.81 -6.00
C SER A 100 -10.68 -4.48 -6.65
N VAL A 101 -11.65 -3.69 -7.10
CA VAL A 101 -11.40 -2.35 -7.66
C VAL A 101 -10.77 -1.43 -6.62
N LEU A 102 -11.34 -1.34 -5.41
CA LEU A 102 -10.86 -0.44 -4.37
C LEU A 102 -9.40 -0.72 -3.97
N VAL A 103 -9.07 -1.99 -3.70
CA VAL A 103 -7.69 -2.35 -3.32
C VAL A 103 -6.71 -2.18 -4.48
N THR A 104 -7.08 -2.56 -5.70
CA THR A 104 -6.20 -2.43 -6.88
C THR A 104 -5.95 -0.98 -7.26
N VAL A 105 -6.97 -0.12 -7.25
CA VAL A 105 -6.82 1.31 -7.56
C VAL A 105 -5.97 2.02 -6.51
N THR A 106 -6.13 1.66 -5.23
CA THR A 106 -5.33 2.22 -4.15
C THR A 106 -3.85 1.86 -4.32
N ALA A 107 -3.55 0.58 -4.58
CA ALA A 107 -2.20 0.13 -4.85
C ALA A 107 -1.62 0.76 -6.14
N LEU A 108 -2.41 0.91 -7.21
CA LEU A 108 -2.00 1.61 -8.43
C LEU A 108 -1.65 3.08 -8.17
N SER A 109 -2.36 3.73 -7.25
CA SER A 109 -2.07 5.11 -6.85
C SER A 109 -0.69 5.19 -6.18
N ALA A 110 -0.37 4.23 -5.31
CA ALA A 110 0.95 4.14 -4.69
C ALA A 110 2.06 3.83 -5.73
N VAL A 111 1.80 2.94 -6.70
CA VAL A 111 2.69 2.67 -7.83
C VAL A 111 3.00 3.96 -8.61
N ALA A 112 1.97 4.76 -8.92
CA ALA A 112 2.15 6.02 -9.65
C ALA A 112 2.99 7.02 -8.86
N LEU A 113 2.73 7.20 -7.55
CA LEU A 113 3.52 8.07 -6.69
C LEU A 113 4.97 7.59 -6.57
N GLY A 114 5.20 6.28 -6.43
CA GLY A 114 6.53 5.68 -6.36
C GLY A 114 7.31 5.83 -7.67
N ALA A 115 6.65 5.67 -8.82
CA ALA A 115 7.26 5.87 -10.12
C ALA A 115 7.72 7.33 -10.32
N VAL A 116 6.88 8.32 -9.95
CA VAL A 116 7.24 9.75 -9.99
C VAL A 116 8.40 10.05 -9.03
N ALA A 117 8.39 9.49 -7.83
CA ALA A 117 9.47 9.69 -6.86
C ALA A 117 10.83 9.13 -7.34
N LEU A 118 10.81 8.12 -8.21
CA LEU A 118 12.00 7.50 -8.80
C LEU A 118 12.44 8.15 -10.11
N SER A 119 11.53 8.72 -10.91
CA SER A 119 11.88 9.39 -12.17
C SER A 119 12.69 10.66 -11.96
N ASP A 120 12.40 11.40 -10.89
CA ASP A 120 12.98 12.71 -10.60
C ASP A 120 14.26 12.60 -9.74
N SER A 121 14.93 11.44 -9.75
CA SER A 121 16.11 11.14 -8.91
C SER A 121 17.46 11.45 -9.58
N GLU A 122 17.46 12.35 -10.57
CA GLU A 122 18.66 12.89 -11.23
C GLU A 122 19.17 14.18 -10.57
#